data_AF-A0A7S1SAF9-F1
#
_entry.id   AF-A0A7S1SAF9-F1
#
_cell.length_a   1.000
_cell.length_b   1.000
_cell.length_c   1.000
_cell.angle_alpha   90.00
_cell.angle_beta   90.00
_cell.angle_gamma   90.00
#
_symmetry.space_group_name_H-M   'P 1'
#
loop_
_entity.id
_entity.type
_entity.pdbx_description
1 polymer ?
#
loop_
_entity_poly.entity_id
_entity_poly.type
_entity_poly.pdbx_seq_one_letter_code
_entity_poly.pdbx_strand_id
1 'polypeptide(L)'
;EVQCASALAERLQPAVAGDIPAFERNIREEARRLAEVTFAPGLLHAMACVYESEAARFLAAFRVLDFRREAEDVKGQGRLLARQASAAAAGVRAVFVLQSLIEEERPTGSSSTPREDEPRTTALCLERASVQAQLPLLAQALWRLTLLDVEGTLCRACRRVLRDGSAELAERVRRAEAMQLLADVFREAADARAGAATAGAPGEDGQLLR
;
A
#
# COMPACT_ATOMS: atom_id res chain seq x y z
N GLU A 1 7.75 3.34 -11.53
CA GLU A 1 7.38 4.64 -10.92
C GLU A 1 7.03 5.74 -11.92
N VAL A 2 7.90 6.10 -12.87
CA VAL A 2 7.59 7.15 -13.87
C VAL A 2 6.36 6.78 -14.69
N GLN A 3 6.28 5.54 -15.16
CA GLN A 3 5.10 5.00 -15.84
C GLN A 3 3.84 5.07 -14.97
N CYS A 4 3.94 4.72 -13.68
CA CYS A 4 2.82 4.82 -12.74
C CYS A 4 2.33 6.26 -12.57
N ALA A 5 3.26 7.24 -12.56
CA ALA A 5 2.91 8.64 -12.50
C ALA A 5 2.21 9.12 -13.79
N SER A 6 2.69 8.71 -14.97
CA SER A 6 2.03 9.01 -16.25
C SER A 6 0.62 8.45 -16.29
N ALA A 7 0.47 7.16 -15.98
CA ALA A 7 -0.83 6.49 -15.96
C ALA A 7 -1.79 7.13 -14.94
N LEU A 8 -1.28 7.56 -13.78
CA LEU A 8 -2.07 8.28 -12.79
C LEU A 8 -2.49 9.66 -13.29
N ALA A 9 -1.62 10.41 -13.96
CA ALA A 9 -1.97 11.71 -14.53
C ALA A 9 -3.06 11.56 -15.61
N GLU A 10 -2.91 10.60 -16.52
CA GLU A 10 -3.91 10.26 -17.54
C GLU A 10 -5.24 9.86 -16.92
N ARG A 11 -5.21 9.06 -15.85
CA ARG A 11 -6.41 8.65 -15.13
C ARG A 11 -7.16 9.83 -14.51
N LEU A 12 -6.45 10.85 -14.02
CA LEU A 12 -7.05 12.05 -13.42
C LEU A 12 -7.51 13.06 -14.47
N GLN A 13 -7.12 12.89 -15.73
CA GLN A 13 -7.35 13.86 -16.81
C GLN A 13 -8.83 14.25 -17.00
N PRO A 14 -9.82 13.34 -16.93
CA PRO A 14 -11.22 13.73 -17.09
C PRO A 14 -11.68 14.72 -16.00
N ALA A 15 -11.27 14.50 -14.75
CA ALA A 15 -11.56 15.42 -13.66
C ALA A 15 -10.83 16.75 -13.81
N VAL A 16 -9.56 16.71 -14.25
CA VAL A 16 -8.80 17.92 -14.57
C VAL A 16 -9.49 18.71 -15.69
N ALA A 17 -10.01 18.05 -16.73
CA ALA A 17 -10.76 18.68 -17.81
C ALA A 17 -12.15 19.20 -17.40
N GLY A 18 -12.61 18.92 -16.18
CA GLY A 18 -13.90 19.35 -15.64
C GLY A 18 -15.03 18.32 -15.76
N ASP A 19 -14.78 17.15 -16.37
CA ASP A 19 -15.74 16.05 -16.46
C ASP A 19 -15.67 15.14 -15.22
N ILE A 20 -16.06 15.71 -14.08
CA ILE A 20 -16.18 14.97 -12.80
C ILE A 20 -17.13 13.77 -12.92
N PRO A 21 -18.30 13.87 -13.57
CA PRO A 21 -19.21 12.72 -13.68
C PRO A 21 -18.60 11.54 -14.42
N ALA A 22 -17.87 11.76 -15.53
CA ALA A 22 -17.19 10.66 -16.23
C ALA A 22 -16.04 10.10 -15.40
N PHE A 23 -15.26 10.96 -14.76
CA PHE A 23 -14.20 10.52 -13.86
C PHE A 23 -14.75 9.61 -12.76
N GLU A 24 -15.81 10.05 -12.05
CA GLU A 24 -16.47 9.28 -11.00
C GLU A 24 -16.97 7.92 -11.46
N ARG A 25 -17.62 7.86 -12.64
CA ARG A 25 -18.09 6.58 -13.20
C ARG A 25 -16.91 5.62 -13.42
N ASN A 26 -15.83 6.11 -14.02
CA ASN A 26 -14.65 5.30 -14.33
C ASN A 26 -13.99 4.75 -13.06
N ILE A 27 -13.78 5.60 -12.05
CA ILE A 27 -13.13 5.18 -10.80
C ILE A 27 -14.02 4.23 -9.98
N ARG A 28 -15.35 4.41 -10.00
CA ARG A 28 -16.29 3.49 -9.31
C ARG A 28 -16.32 2.13 -9.98
N GLU A 29 -16.34 2.08 -11.30
CA GLU A 29 -16.30 0.82 -12.04
C GLU A 29 -15.00 0.06 -11.77
N GLU A 30 -13.87 0.77 -11.77
CA GLU A 30 -12.58 0.18 -11.43
C GLU A 30 -12.52 -0.31 -9.99
N ALA A 31 -12.98 0.51 -9.02
CA ALA A 31 -12.99 0.13 -7.61
C ALA A 31 -13.85 -1.12 -7.37
N ARG A 32 -14.98 -1.25 -8.08
CA ARG A 32 -15.82 -2.46 -8.06
C ARG A 32 -15.06 -3.68 -8.57
N ARG A 33 -14.42 -3.58 -9.75
CA ARG A 33 -13.62 -4.69 -10.30
C ARG A 33 -12.48 -5.09 -9.37
N LEU A 34 -11.78 -4.11 -8.79
CA LEU A 34 -10.72 -4.39 -7.83
C LEU A 34 -11.26 -5.10 -6.58
N ALA A 35 -12.42 -4.68 -6.07
CA ALA A 35 -13.06 -5.25 -4.88
C ALA A 35 -13.53 -6.71 -5.04
N GLU A 36 -13.58 -7.24 -6.27
CA GLU A 36 -13.88 -8.66 -6.52
C GLU A 36 -12.74 -9.59 -6.06
N VAL A 37 -11.51 -9.09 -5.96
CA VAL A 37 -10.35 -9.89 -5.55
C VAL A 37 -10.35 -10.12 -4.03
N THR A 38 -9.96 -11.32 -3.59
CA THR A 38 -10.04 -11.78 -2.19
C THR A 38 -9.24 -10.94 -1.17
N PHE A 39 -8.15 -10.29 -1.58
CA PHE A 39 -7.32 -9.42 -0.73
C PHE A 39 -7.54 -7.92 -0.99
N ALA A 40 -8.54 -7.58 -1.80
CA ALA A 40 -8.79 -6.22 -2.25
C ALA A 40 -9.14 -5.22 -1.13
N PRO A 41 -9.93 -5.56 -0.09
CA PRO A 41 -10.34 -4.55 0.89
C PRO A 41 -9.15 -3.88 1.60
N GLY A 42 -8.16 -4.68 2.01
CA GLY A 42 -6.95 -4.16 2.65
C GLY A 42 -6.10 -3.32 1.69
N LEU A 43 -5.97 -3.76 0.44
CA LEU A 43 -5.22 -3.04 -0.60
C LEU A 43 -5.90 -1.70 -0.95
N LEU A 44 -7.20 -1.72 -1.22
CA LEU A 44 -8.00 -0.54 -1.56
C LEU A 44 -7.95 0.50 -0.44
N HIS A 45 -8.05 0.07 0.82
CA HIS A 45 -7.91 0.97 1.97
C HIS A 45 -6.51 1.61 2.05
N ALA A 46 -5.45 0.84 1.79
CA ALA A 46 -4.09 1.37 1.76
C ALA A 46 -3.90 2.39 0.62
N MET A 47 -4.34 2.05 -0.59
CA MET A 47 -4.31 2.95 -1.75
C MET A 47 -5.09 4.24 -1.47
N ALA A 48 -6.31 4.14 -0.93
CA ALA A 48 -7.14 5.28 -0.55
C ALA A 48 -6.41 6.20 0.45
N CYS A 49 -5.80 5.64 1.49
CA CYS A 49 -5.03 6.43 2.45
C CYS A 49 -3.82 7.12 1.82
N VAL A 50 -3.14 6.50 0.86
CA VAL A 50 -2.02 7.14 0.16
C VAL A 50 -2.50 8.31 -0.70
N TYR A 51 -3.55 8.11 -1.51
CA TYR A 51 -4.12 9.19 -2.32
C TYR A 51 -4.60 10.36 -1.46
N GLU A 52 -5.40 10.08 -0.42
CA GLU A 52 -5.91 11.09 0.50
C GLU A 52 -4.76 11.86 1.19
N SER A 53 -3.77 11.14 1.74
CA SER A 53 -2.69 11.79 2.49
C SER A 53 -1.75 12.62 1.61
N GLU A 54 -1.40 12.14 0.41
CA GLU A 54 -0.55 12.90 -0.51
C GLU A 54 -1.29 14.10 -1.12
N ALA A 55 -2.58 13.94 -1.46
CA ALA A 55 -3.43 15.03 -1.91
C ALA A 55 -3.62 16.09 -0.82
N ALA A 56 -4.01 15.67 0.40
CA ALA A 56 -4.17 16.58 1.53
C ALA A 56 -2.86 17.30 1.88
N ARG A 57 -1.71 16.60 1.85
CA ARG A 57 -0.40 17.22 2.08
C ARG A 57 -0.06 18.24 1.00
N PHE A 58 -0.39 17.98 -0.26
CA PHE A 58 -0.17 18.93 -1.35
C PHE A 58 -1.10 20.14 -1.23
N LEU A 59 -2.40 19.93 -1.00
CA LEU A 59 -3.38 21.01 -0.84
C LEU A 59 -3.10 21.85 0.42
N ALA A 60 -2.67 21.23 1.52
CA ALA A 60 -2.23 21.95 2.70
C ALA A 60 -0.98 22.78 2.40
N ALA A 61 0.02 22.22 1.70
CA ALA A 61 1.20 22.98 1.29
C ALA A 61 0.86 24.09 0.29
N PHE A 62 -0.12 23.89 -0.60
CA PHE A 62 -0.63 24.91 -1.51
C PHE A 62 -1.34 26.02 -0.75
N ARG A 63 -2.27 25.67 0.15
CA ARG A 63 -2.93 26.63 1.05
C ARG A 63 -1.90 27.37 1.87
N VAL A 64 -0.92 26.69 2.45
CA VAL A 64 0.18 27.34 3.16
C VAL A 64 1.00 28.19 2.20
N LEU A 65 1.28 27.84 0.94
CA LEU A 65 2.01 28.71 0.01
C LEU A 65 1.21 29.94 -0.42
N ASP A 66 -0.11 29.79 -0.60
CA ASP A 66 -1.05 30.88 -0.84
C ASP A 66 -1.12 31.80 0.40
N PHE A 67 -1.28 31.20 1.58
CA PHE A 67 -1.27 31.87 2.89
C PHE A 67 0.13 32.31 3.33
N ARG A 68 1.24 31.81 2.76
CA ARG A 68 2.64 32.20 3.06
C ARG A 68 3.06 33.40 2.24
N ARG A 69 2.20 33.90 1.33
CA ARG A 69 2.18 35.33 1.01
C ARG A 69 1.70 36.18 2.21
N GLU A 70 1.09 35.59 3.25
CA GLU A 70 0.56 36.25 4.47
C GLU A 70 0.77 35.46 5.81
N ALA A 71 1.85 34.67 5.97
CA ALA A 71 2.38 34.02 7.20
C ALA A 71 2.34 32.47 7.34
N GLU A 72 3.35 31.95 8.06
CA GLU A 72 3.69 30.55 8.41
C GLU A 72 2.76 30.00 9.53
N ASP A 73 2.55 28.73 9.86
CA ASP A 73 3.24 27.42 9.77
C ASP A 73 2.14 26.34 9.99
N VAL A 74 2.41 25.05 9.73
CA VAL A 74 2.00 23.93 10.61
C VAL A 74 2.47 22.57 10.07
N LYS A 75 3.05 21.81 10.99
CA LYS A 75 3.44 20.39 10.92
C LYS A 75 2.27 19.46 10.60
N GLY A 76 2.46 18.58 9.63
CA GLY A 76 1.60 17.41 9.47
C GLY A 76 2.40 16.18 9.07
N GLN A 77 2.62 15.24 9.99
CA GLN A 77 2.90 13.82 9.68
C GLN A 77 2.97 12.94 10.94
N GLY A 78 2.07 11.95 11.05
CA GLY A 78 2.09 10.95 12.13
C GLY A 78 1.53 9.58 11.72
N ARG A 79 0.47 9.53 10.89
CA ARG A 79 -0.21 8.27 10.54
C ARG A 79 0.57 7.38 9.56
N LEU A 80 1.31 7.94 8.61
CA LEU A 80 2.11 7.17 7.65
C LEU A 80 3.29 6.46 8.33
N LEU A 81 3.95 7.14 9.27
CA LEU A 81 5.08 6.58 10.04
C LEU A 81 4.62 5.42 10.95
N ALA A 82 3.45 5.53 11.58
CA ALA A 82 2.89 4.47 12.41
C ALA A 82 2.63 3.17 11.63
N ARG A 83 2.13 3.29 10.38
CA ARG A 83 1.90 2.13 9.49
C ARG A 83 3.20 1.49 9.03
N GLN A 84 4.19 2.32 8.65
CA GLN A 84 5.52 1.83 8.26
C GLN A 84 6.23 1.09 9.42
N ALA A 85 6.13 1.59 10.64
CA ALA A 85 6.72 0.94 11.82
C ALA A 85 6.09 -0.42 12.14
N SER A 86 4.76 -0.54 12.06
CA SER A 86 4.04 -1.81 12.33
C SER A 86 4.39 -2.91 11.32
N ALA A 87 4.60 -2.55 10.05
CA ALA A 87 5.00 -3.49 9.01
C ALA A 87 6.47 -3.92 9.15
N ALA A 88 7.37 -3.01 9.52
CA ALA A 88 8.76 -3.35 9.85
C ALA A 88 8.86 -4.35 11.02
N ALA A 89 8.05 -4.16 12.08
CA ALA A 89 8.00 -5.08 13.22
C ALA A 89 7.46 -6.48 12.86
N ALA A 90 6.56 -6.59 11.87
CA ALA A 90 6.12 -7.88 11.35
C ALA A 90 7.21 -8.57 10.51
N GLY A 91 7.94 -7.80 9.70
CA GLY A 91 9.07 -8.31 8.92
C GLY A 91 10.20 -8.85 9.79
N VAL A 92 10.59 -8.13 10.85
CA VAL A 92 11.62 -8.60 11.80
C VAL A 92 11.22 -9.91 12.47
N ARG A 93 9.95 -10.04 12.88
CA ARG A 93 9.43 -11.28 13.48
C ARG A 93 9.46 -12.45 12.49
N ALA A 94 9.06 -12.22 11.24
CA ALA A 94 9.11 -13.27 10.21
C ALA A 94 10.54 -13.70 9.88
N VAL A 95 11.49 -12.76 9.80
CA VAL A 95 12.91 -13.07 9.60
C VAL A 95 13.45 -13.90 10.78
N PHE A 96 13.11 -13.54 12.01
CA PHE A 96 13.51 -14.30 13.20
C PHE A 96 12.96 -15.73 13.17
N VAL A 97 11.67 -15.91 12.86
CA VAL A 97 11.05 -17.23 12.71
C VAL A 97 11.72 -18.04 11.59
N LEU A 98 12.01 -17.40 10.46
CA LEU A 98 12.71 -18.05 9.35
C LEU A 98 14.11 -18.51 9.75
N GLN A 99 14.85 -17.66 10.47
CA GLN A 99 16.18 -17.99 10.99
C GLN A 99 16.12 -19.17 11.95
N SER A 100 15.15 -19.23 12.87
CA SER A 100 14.97 -20.37 13.76
C SER A 100 14.66 -21.68 13.01
N LEU A 101 13.82 -21.61 11.96
CA LEU A 101 13.49 -22.79 11.14
C LEU A 101 14.70 -23.28 10.32
N ILE A 102 15.54 -22.36 9.81
CA ILE A 102 16.78 -22.69 9.09
C ILE A 102 17.85 -23.24 10.05
N GLU A 103 17.90 -22.74 11.30
CA GLU A 103 18.80 -23.26 12.32
C GLU A 103 18.40 -24.66 12.78
N GLU A 104 17.09 -24.97 12.88
CA GLU A 104 16.59 -26.34 13.07
C GLU A 104 16.91 -27.27 11.89
N GLU A 105 17.12 -26.72 10.69
CA GLU A 105 17.58 -27.48 9.52
C GLU A 105 19.09 -27.75 9.52
N ARG A 106 19.90 -27.08 10.37
CA ARG A 106 21.33 -27.41 10.47
C ARG A 106 21.49 -28.77 11.16
N PRO A 107 22.10 -29.76 10.49
CA PRO A 107 22.38 -31.03 11.14
C PRO A 107 23.36 -30.80 12.28
N THR A 108 23.03 -31.31 13.47
CA THR A 108 23.88 -31.32 14.68
C THR A 108 25.12 -32.23 14.56
N GLY A 109 25.56 -32.54 13.35
CA GLY A 109 26.72 -33.38 13.11
C GLY A 109 27.09 -33.46 11.63
N SER A 110 27.87 -32.50 11.16
CA SER A 110 28.77 -32.72 10.02
C SER A 110 29.81 -31.61 9.99
N SER A 111 31.03 -31.96 10.38
CA SER A 111 32.23 -31.19 10.12
C SER A 111 32.44 -31.06 8.60
N SER A 112 31.97 -29.98 8.00
CA SER A 112 32.49 -29.52 6.73
C SER A 112 32.56 -28.00 6.74
N THR A 113 33.76 -27.52 6.45
CA THR A 113 34.13 -26.11 6.39
C THR A 113 33.26 -25.35 5.39
N PRO A 114 32.84 -24.10 5.65
CA PRO A 114 32.02 -23.35 4.71
C PRO A 114 32.89 -22.93 3.51
N ARG A 115 32.52 -23.36 2.30
CA ARG A 115 32.94 -22.69 1.05
C ARG A 115 32.07 -21.44 0.87
N GLU A 116 32.71 -20.31 0.62
CA GLU A 116 32.10 -18.97 0.71
C GLU A 116 31.34 -18.48 -0.55
N ASP A 117 31.16 -19.29 -1.60
CA ASP A 117 30.73 -18.77 -2.93
C ASP A 117 29.44 -19.37 -3.54
N GLU A 118 28.52 -19.93 -2.75
CA GLU A 118 27.16 -20.18 -3.26
C GLU A 118 26.13 -19.24 -2.63
N PRO A 119 25.23 -18.61 -3.43
CA PRO A 119 24.08 -17.93 -2.86
C PRO A 119 23.31 -18.99 -2.08
N ARG A 120 23.23 -18.82 -0.76
CA ARG A 120 22.44 -19.67 0.12
C ARG A 120 20.96 -19.45 -0.19
N THR A 121 20.47 -20.04 -1.28
CA THR A 121 19.05 -20.32 -1.46
C THR A 121 18.69 -21.40 -0.45
N THR A 122 18.36 -20.99 0.77
CA THR A 122 17.78 -21.87 1.78
C THR A 122 16.41 -22.32 1.28
N ALA A 123 16.35 -23.55 0.78
CA ALA A 123 15.12 -24.18 0.37
C ALA A 123 14.32 -24.60 1.62
N LEU A 124 13.39 -23.75 2.06
CA LEU A 124 12.45 -24.14 3.11
C LEU A 124 11.50 -25.22 2.60
N CYS A 125 11.46 -26.36 3.27
CA CYS A 125 10.51 -27.41 2.97
C CYS A 125 9.14 -27.09 3.57
N LEU A 126 8.20 -26.64 2.73
CA LEU A 126 6.84 -26.23 3.14
C LEU A 126 6.00 -27.37 3.72
N GLU A 127 6.34 -28.64 3.47
CA GLU A 127 5.60 -29.79 4.00
C GLU A 127 5.94 -30.11 5.46
N ARG A 128 6.99 -29.50 6.02
CA ARG A 128 7.35 -29.73 7.43
C ARG A 128 6.32 -29.13 8.38
N ALA A 129 5.99 -29.88 9.43
CA ALA A 129 5.05 -29.44 10.47
C ALA A 129 5.49 -28.13 11.15
N SER A 130 6.79 -27.93 11.40
CA SER A 130 7.31 -26.70 12.00
C SER A 130 7.15 -25.48 11.09
N VAL A 131 7.33 -25.65 9.77
CA VAL A 131 7.10 -24.60 8.76
C VAL A 131 5.60 -24.35 8.60
N GLN A 132 4.79 -25.40 8.47
CA GLN A 132 3.32 -25.34 8.41
C GLN A 132 2.73 -24.56 9.58
N ALA A 133 3.22 -24.79 10.80
CA ALA A 133 2.79 -24.06 11.99
C ALA A 133 3.09 -22.54 11.92
N GLN A 134 4.10 -22.14 11.15
CA GLN A 134 4.52 -20.75 10.99
C GLN A 134 4.03 -20.09 9.69
N LEU A 135 3.43 -20.86 8.77
CA LEU A 135 2.93 -20.33 7.50
C LEU A 135 1.98 -19.14 7.64
N PRO A 136 1.03 -19.09 8.60
CA PRO A 136 0.18 -17.91 8.77
C PRO A 136 0.97 -16.63 9.05
N LEU A 137 2.00 -16.71 9.90
CA LEU A 137 2.86 -15.58 10.25
C LEU A 137 3.72 -15.14 9.06
N LEU A 138 4.28 -16.10 8.32
CA LEU A 138 5.06 -15.82 7.11
C LEU A 138 4.20 -15.18 6.01
N ALA A 139 2.99 -15.71 5.79
CA ALA A 139 2.02 -15.16 4.84
C ALA A 139 1.59 -13.73 5.23
N GLN A 140 1.32 -13.50 6.51
CA GLN A 140 0.98 -12.15 7.01
C GLN A 140 2.12 -11.17 6.81
N ALA A 141 3.37 -11.58 7.05
CA ALA A 141 4.54 -10.72 6.85
C ALA A 141 4.76 -10.41 5.37
N LEU A 142 4.67 -11.41 4.49
CA LEU A 142 4.76 -11.22 3.04
C LEU A 142 3.68 -10.26 2.54
N TRP A 143 2.44 -10.43 3.00
CA TRP A 143 1.36 -9.50 2.67
C TRP A 143 1.68 -8.06 3.11
N ARG A 144 2.14 -7.84 4.34
CA ARG A 144 2.53 -6.50 4.81
C ARG A 144 3.69 -5.90 4.01
N LEU A 145 4.65 -6.71 3.59
CA LEU A 145 5.75 -6.28 2.71
C LEU A 145 5.22 -5.86 1.33
N THR A 146 4.31 -6.63 0.73
CA THR A 146 3.69 -6.25 -0.54
C THR A 146 2.88 -4.96 -0.42
N LEU A 147 2.18 -4.77 0.70
CA LEU A 147 1.43 -3.54 0.95
C LEU A 147 2.34 -2.32 1.07
N LEU A 148 3.48 -2.46 1.76
CA LEU A 148 4.49 -1.40 1.86
C LEU A 148 5.08 -1.03 0.50
N ASP A 149 5.35 -2.01 -0.37
CA ASP A 149 5.88 -1.75 -1.70
C ASP A 149 4.87 -0.97 -2.57
N VAL A 150 3.61 -1.38 -2.54
CA VAL A 150 2.52 -0.67 -3.23
C VAL A 150 2.35 0.74 -2.68
N GLU A 151 2.26 0.90 -1.36
CA GLU A 151 2.13 2.22 -0.72
C GLU A 151 3.31 3.13 -1.08
N GLY A 152 4.53 2.60 -1.04
CA GLY A 152 5.75 3.33 -1.38
C GLY A 152 5.76 3.79 -2.84
N THR A 153 5.39 2.88 -3.75
CA THR A 153 5.29 3.19 -5.19
C THR A 153 4.22 4.24 -5.47
N LEU A 154 3.04 4.12 -4.87
CA LEU A 154 1.97 5.10 -4.99
C LEU A 154 2.35 6.46 -4.42
N CYS A 155 2.96 6.52 -3.23
CA CYS A 155 3.43 7.78 -2.65
C CYS A 155 4.36 8.51 -3.63
N ARG A 156 5.30 7.78 -4.23
CA ARG A 156 6.25 8.35 -5.20
C ARG A 156 5.58 8.76 -6.52
N ALA A 157 4.57 8.01 -6.99
CA ALA A 157 3.78 8.37 -8.16
C ALA A 157 2.93 9.63 -7.92
N CYS A 158 2.16 9.67 -6.82
CA CYS A 158 1.35 10.83 -6.42
C CYS A 158 2.21 12.09 -6.30
N ARG A 159 3.37 12.00 -5.64
CA ARG A 159 4.29 13.14 -5.52
C ARG A 159 4.79 13.65 -6.86
N ARG A 160 5.08 12.76 -7.82
CA ARG A 160 5.49 13.16 -9.18
C ARG A 160 4.36 13.88 -9.90
N VAL A 161 3.15 13.35 -9.87
CA VAL A 161 1.97 13.96 -10.52
C VAL A 161 1.63 15.34 -9.92
N LEU A 162 1.69 15.46 -8.60
CA LEU A 162 1.36 16.68 -7.86
C LEU A 162 2.48 17.72 -7.86
N ARG A 163 3.73 17.36 -8.18
CA ARG A 163 4.87 18.28 -8.23
C ARG A 163 5.45 18.43 -9.63
N ASP A 164 4.69 18.03 -10.64
CA ASP A 164 5.06 18.13 -12.04
C ASP A 164 5.20 19.60 -12.46
N GLY A 165 6.44 20.05 -12.66
CA GLY A 165 6.75 21.44 -13.02
C GLY A 165 6.27 21.84 -14.41
N SER A 166 5.94 20.88 -15.27
CA SER A 166 5.44 21.15 -16.62
C SER A 166 3.96 21.52 -16.67
N ALA A 167 3.18 21.15 -15.64
CA ALA A 167 1.77 21.48 -15.52
C ALA A 167 1.56 22.79 -14.75
N GLU A 168 0.46 23.50 -15.05
CA GLU A 168 0.09 24.70 -14.30
C GLU A 168 -0.33 24.37 -12.86
N LEU A 169 -0.19 25.34 -11.95
CA LEU A 169 -0.55 25.14 -10.55
C LEU A 169 -2.04 24.79 -10.36
N ALA A 170 -2.93 25.45 -11.09
CA ALA A 170 -4.37 25.16 -11.07
C ALA A 170 -4.68 23.74 -11.55
N GLU A 171 -3.91 23.22 -12.51
CA GLU A 171 -4.03 21.83 -12.94
C GLU A 171 -3.60 20.87 -11.84
N ARG A 172 -2.49 21.15 -11.15
CA ARG A 172 -2.01 20.32 -10.03
C ARG A 172 -2.97 20.33 -8.84
N VAL A 173 -3.65 21.45 -8.56
CA VAL A 173 -4.72 21.53 -7.56
C VAL A 173 -5.90 20.63 -7.95
N ARG A 174 -6.38 20.72 -9.19
CA ARG A 174 -7.43 19.82 -9.70
C ARG A 174 -7.03 18.34 -9.64
N ARG A 175 -5.77 18.01 -9.95
CA ARG A 175 -5.23 16.65 -9.79
C ARG A 175 -5.32 16.19 -8.33
N ALA A 176 -5.02 17.05 -7.36
CA ALA A 176 -5.11 16.72 -5.94
C ALA A 176 -6.55 16.50 -5.47
N GLU A 177 -7.49 17.36 -5.89
CA GLU A 177 -8.92 17.21 -5.59
C GLU A 177 -9.48 15.91 -6.20
N ALA A 178 -9.10 15.60 -7.44
CA ALA A 178 -9.46 14.34 -8.07
C ALA A 178 -8.87 13.11 -7.34
N MET A 179 -7.66 13.23 -6.77
CA MET A 179 -7.09 12.19 -5.91
C MET A 179 -7.86 12.01 -4.59
N GLN A 180 -8.46 13.07 -4.02
CA GLN A 180 -9.33 12.93 -2.85
C GLN A 180 -10.59 12.14 -3.19
N LEU A 181 -11.25 12.48 -4.30
CA LEU A 181 -12.42 11.74 -4.78
C LEU A 181 -12.08 10.27 -5.10
N LEU A 182 -10.92 10.02 -5.70
CA LEU A 182 -10.42 8.65 -5.93
C LEU A 182 -10.25 7.88 -4.62
N ALA A 183 -9.71 8.53 -3.58
CA ALA A 183 -9.54 7.93 -2.27
C ALA A 183 -10.88 7.56 -1.62
N ASP A 184 -11.87 8.44 -1.71
CA ASP A 184 -13.20 8.21 -1.14
C ASP A 184 -13.89 7.02 -1.81
N VAL A 185 -13.87 6.95 -3.15
CA VAL A 185 -14.45 5.81 -3.89
C VAL A 185 -13.76 4.49 -3.57
N PHE A 186 -12.43 4.49 -3.42
CA PHE A 186 -11.68 3.29 -3.08
C PHE A 186 -11.97 2.82 -1.65
N ARG A 187 -12.17 3.76 -0.72
CA ARG A 187 -12.57 3.47 0.66
C ARG A 187 -13.97 2.89 0.73
N GLU A 188 -14.93 3.49 0.03
CA GLU A 188 -16.31 2.99 -0.06
C GLU A 188 -16.36 1.57 -0.61
N ALA A 189 -15.59 1.28 -1.68
CA ALA A 189 -15.52 -0.06 -2.26
C ALA A 189 -14.91 -1.09 -1.29
N ALA A 190 -13.87 -0.70 -0.54
CA ALA A 190 -13.26 -1.55 0.47
C ALA A 190 -14.26 -1.90 1.59
N ASP A 191 -14.97 -0.88 2.10
CA ASP A 191 -15.92 -1.02 3.21
C ASP A 191 -17.15 -1.83 2.79
N ALA A 192 -17.66 -1.62 1.58
CA ALA A 192 -18.77 -2.40 1.02
C ALA A 192 -18.43 -3.90 0.93
N ARG A 193 -17.20 -4.23 0.51
CA ARG A 193 -16.76 -5.63 0.42
C ARG A 193 -16.52 -6.25 1.79
N ALA A 194 -15.98 -5.48 2.74
CA ALA A 194 -15.79 -5.92 4.12
C ALA A 194 -17.13 -6.21 4.81
N GLY A 195 -18.14 -5.36 4.59
CA GLY A 195 -19.51 -5.59 5.08
C GLY A 195 -20.21 -6.79 4.42
N ALA A 196 -19.94 -7.07 3.14
CA ALA A 196 -20.45 -8.27 2.48
C ALA A 196 -19.80 -9.56 2.99
N ALA A 197 -18.51 -9.51 3.37
CA ALA A 197 -17.78 -10.67 3.91
C ALA A 197 -18.25 -11.06 5.32
N THR A 198 -18.77 -10.11 6.11
CA THR A 198 -19.35 -10.42 7.43
C THR A 198 -20.80 -10.90 7.37
N ALA A 199 -21.52 -10.66 6.26
CA ALA A 199 -22.89 -11.09 6.04
C ALA A 199 -22.99 -12.48 5.33
N GLY A 200 -21.96 -12.90 4.61
CA GLY A 200 -21.78 -14.29 4.19
C GLY A 200 -21.19 -15.12 5.32
N ALA A 201 -21.60 -16.38 5.48
CA ALA A 201 -21.09 -17.31 6.49
C ALA A 201 -19.55 -17.22 6.64
N PRO A 202 -19.01 -17.36 7.87
CA PRO A 202 -17.61 -17.05 8.16
C PRO A 202 -16.68 -17.96 7.35
N GLY A 203 -16.22 -17.47 6.20
CA GLY A 203 -15.03 -17.96 5.54
C GLY A 203 -13.83 -17.61 6.40
N GLU A 204 -12.95 -18.57 6.59
CA GLU A 204 -11.88 -18.63 7.61
C GLU A 204 -10.78 -17.55 7.48
N ASP A 205 -10.90 -16.60 6.54
CA ASP A 205 -9.87 -15.59 6.26
C ASP A 205 -9.72 -14.55 7.37
N GLY A 206 -10.76 -14.33 8.19
CA GLY A 206 -10.69 -13.45 9.36
C GLY A 206 -9.74 -13.92 10.46
N GLN A 207 -9.33 -15.19 10.43
CA GLN A 207 -8.36 -15.76 11.39
C GLN A 207 -6.91 -15.62 10.94
N LEU A 208 -6.63 -15.42 9.65
CA LEU A 208 -5.25 -15.26 9.15
C LEU A 208 -4.65 -13.87 9.42
N LEU A 209 -5.49 -12.88 9.73
CA LEU A 209 -5.08 -11.47 9.79
C LEU A 209 -5.41 -10.76 11.12
N ARG A 210 -5.86 -11.46 12.16
CA ARG A 210 -5.96 -10.92 13.53
C ARG A 210 -4.72 -11.23 14.35
#